data_AF-A0A519JTZ3-F1
#
_entry.id   AF-A0A519JTZ3-F1
#
_cell.length_a   1.000
_cell.length_b   1.000
_cell.length_c   1.000
_cell.angle_alpha   90.00
_cell.angle_beta   90.00
_cell.angle_gamma   90.00
#
_symmetry.space_group_name_H-M   'P 1'
#
loop_
_entity.id
_entity.type
_entity.pdbx_description
1 polymer ?
#
loop_
_entity_poly.entity_id
_entity_poly.type
_entity_poly.pdbx_seq_one_letter_code
_entity_poly.pdbx_strand_id
1 'polypeptide(L)'
;MRRNLYPEQHILHLDLNGVTAENALASAIPMLQARPELWNWDWVIDTRIVPTDASVGQIARLAELFRKPERKAFTVFATDDRFLHLWARVMDFQFPGRQHLIVPTAVAGVRLIGKRRSAMKMNRI
;
A
#
# COMPACT_ATOMS: atom_id res chain seq x y z
N MET A 1 -6.15 8.49 10.88
CA MET A 1 -5.79 8.18 9.48
C MET A 1 -6.55 9.11 8.55
N ARG A 2 -5.84 9.89 7.72
CA ARG A 2 -6.48 10.64 6.63
C ARG A 2 -6.40 9.81 5.35
N ARG A 3 -7.43 9.89 4.49
CA ARG A 3 -7.48 9.14 3.22
C ARG A 3 -7.87 10.05 2.07
N ASN A 4 -7.19 9.90 0.95
CA ASN A 4 -7.50 10.56 -0.30
C ASN A 4 -7.65 9.50 -1.40
N LEU A 5 -8.67 9.66 -2.23
CA LEU A 5 -8.94 8.79 -3.36
C LEU A 5 -8.65 9.55 -4.64
N TYR A 6 -7.92 8.93 -5.55
CA TYR A 6 -7.67 9.43 -6.90
C TYR A 6 -8.25 8.42 -7.91
N PRO A 7 -9.57 8.47 -8.19
CA PRO A 7 -10.26 7.46 -8.99
C PRO A 7 -9.70 7.32 -10.41
N GLU A 8 -9.45 8.43 -11.08
CA GLU A 8 -8.85 8.45 -12.44
C GLU A 8 -7.51 7.69 -12.50
N GLN A 9 -6.75 7.76 -11.42
CA GLN A 9 -5.44 7.12 -11.31
C GLN A 9 -5.54 5.74 -10.67
N HIS A 10 -6.70 5.33 -10.14
CA HIS A 10 -6.87 4.14 -9.30
C HIS A 10 -5.81 4.10 -8.19
N ILE A 11 -5.65 5.21 -7.46
CA ILE A 11 -4.73 5.33 -6.32
C ILE A 11 -5.52 5.66 -5.05
N LEU A 12 -5.25 4.90 -4.00
CA LEU A 12 -5.64 5.21 -2.63
C LEU A 12 -4.41 5.74 -1.89
N HIS A 13 -4.51 6.94 -1.34
CA HIS A 13 -3.47 7.53 -0.50
C HIS A 13 -3.93 7.55 0.95
N LEU A 14 -3.16 6.93 1.83
CA LEU A 14 -3.37 6.87 3.27
C LEU A 14 -2.25 7.62 3.98
N ASP A 15 -2.61 8.58 4.81
CA ASP A 15 -1.68 9.27 5.73
C ASP A 15 -1.84 8.66 7.13
N LEU A 16 -0.78 7.96 7.54
CA LEU A 16 -0.67 7.25 8.82
C LEU A 16 0.24 7.97 9.82
N ASN A 17 0.70 9.20 9.52
CA ASN A 17 1.53 9.94 10.46
C ASN A 17 0.78 10.19 11.78
N GLY A 18 1.36 9.73 12.89
CA GLY A 18 0.75 9.79 14.22
C GLY A 18 -0.41 8.81 14.44
N VAL A 19 -0.57 7.79 13.59
CA VAL A 19 -1.60 6.76 13.71
C VAL A 19 -0.95 5.44 14.10
N THR A 20 -1.42 4.81 15.18
CA THR A 20 -0.97 3.48 15.60
C THR A 20 -1.40 2.42 14.60
N ALA A 21 -0.68 1.29 14.56
CA ALA A 21 -1.02 0.18 13.66
C ALA A 21 -2.43 -0.38 13.93
N GLU A 22 -2.83 -0.44 15.21
CA GLU A 22 -4.18 -0.88 15.60
C GLU A 22 -5.27 0.06 15.06
N ASN A 23 -5.11 1.37 15.22
CA ASN A 23 -6.08 2.35 14.71
C ASN A 23 -6.11 2.39 13.18
N ALA A 24 -4.96 2.20 12.53
CA ALA A 24 -4.88 2.07 11.08
C ALA A 24 -5.66 0.83 10.61
N LEU A 25 -5.47 -0.32 11.25
CA LEU A 25 -6.16 -1.56 10.92
C LEU A 25 -7.67 -1.46 11.17
N ALA A 26 -8.08 -0.93 12.33
CA ALA A 26 -9.48 -0.71 12.69
C ALA A 26 -10.19 0.24 11.70
N SER A 27 -9.45 1.16 11.07
CA SER A 27 -9.98 2.05 10.03
C SER A 27 -9.96 1.40 8.64
N ALA A 28 -8.95 0.58 8.33
CA ALA A 28 -8.77 -0.02 7.01
C ALA A 28 -9.76 -1.17 6.74
N ILE A 29 -10.07 -1.99 7.74
CA ILE A 29 -10.99 -3.14 7.59
C ILE A 29 -12.39 -2.69 7.14
N PRO A 30 -13.10 -1.77 7.84
CA PRO A 30 -14.42 -1.33 7.41
C PRO A 30 -14.39 -0.64 6.04
N MET A 31 -13.30 0.07 5.73
CA MET A 31 -13.12 0.71 4.43
C MET A 31 -13.05 -0.32 3.29
N LEU A 32 -12.26 -1.39 3.46
CA LEU A 32 -12.16 -2.48 2.48
C LEU A 32 -13.45 -3.29 2.39
N GLN A 33 -14.17 -3.48 3.50
CA GLN A 33 -15.48 -4.14 3.47
C GLN A 33 -16.52 -3.32 2.72
N ALA A 34 -16.57 -1.99 2.95
CA ALA A 34 -17.52 -1.10 2.30
C ALA A 34 -17.18 -0.85 0.82
N ARG A 35 -15.89 -0.89 0.47
CA ARG A 35 -15.39 -0.69 -0.89
C ARG A 35 -14.38 -1.76 -1.26
N PRO A 36 -14.85 -2.99 -1.53
CA PRO A 36 -13.99 -4.11 -1.84
C PRO A 36 -12.97 -3.76 -2.90
N GLU A 37 -13.37 -3.10 -3.99
CA GLU A 37 -12.54 -2.76 -5.17
C GLU A 37 -11.25 -1.99 -4.88
N LEU A 38 -11.12 -1.37 -3.70
CA LEU A 38 -9.89 -0.69 -3.26
C LEU A 38 -8.68 -1.61 -3.12
N TRP A 39 -8.88 -2.91 -2.84
CA TRP A 39 -7.81 -3.91 -2.86
C TRP A 39 -7.09 -4.04 -4.23
N ASN A 40 -7.77 -3.68 -5.33
CA ASN A 40 -7.24 -3.75 -6.70
C ASN A 40 -6.57 -2.43 -7.12
N TRP A 41 -6.63 -1.40 -6.28
CA TRP A 41 -6.02 -0.09 -6.53
C TRP A 41 -4.57 -0.06 -6.07
N ASP A 42 -3.78 0.87 -6.61
CA ASP A 42 -2.45 1.10 -6.05
C ASP A 42 -2.57 1.93 -4.77
N TRP A 43 -1.72 1.64 -3.80
CA TRP A 43 -1.75 2.29 -2.49
C TRP A 43 -0.48 3.13 -2.33
N VAL A 44 -0.64 4.35 -1.83
CA VAL A 44 0.45 5.17 -1.30
C VAL A 44 0.19 5.31 0.19
N ILE A 45 1.13 4.90 1.02
CA ILE A 45 1.04 4.96 2.48
C ILE A 45 2.11 5.93 2.97
N ASP A 46 1.69 7.10 3.44
CA ASP A 46 2.58 8.11 4.03
C ASP A 46 2.76 7.81 5.53
N THR A 47 4.00 7.51 5.89
CA THR A 47 4.43 7.12 7.22
C THR A 47 5.89 7.53 7.42
N ARG A 48 6.13 8.77 7.83
CA ARG A 48 7.49 9.31 8.08
C ARG A 48 8.29 8.40 9.01
N ILE A 49 7.64 7.94 10.07
CA ILE A 49 8.12 6.86 10.94
C ILE A 49 7.07 5.76 10.86
N VAL A 50 7.49 4.55 10.45
CA VAL A 50 6.62 3.36 10.49
C VAL A 50 6.15 3.21 11.93
N PRO A 51 4.84 3.03 12.18
CA PRO A 51 4.38 2.66 13.50
C PRO A 51 5.12 1.37 13.88
N THR A 52 6.09 1.48 14.80
CA THR A 52 6.93 0.35 15.24
C THR A 52 6.12 -0.73 15.96
N ASP A 53 4.82 -0.47 16.17
CA ASP A 53 3.83 -1.33 16.77
C ASP A 53 3.09 -2.23 15.77
N ALA A 54 3.34 -2.10 14.46
CA ALA A 54 2.73 -3.00 13.46
C ALA A 54 3.29 -4.43 13.61
N SER A 55 2.45 -5.33 14.12
CA SER A 55 2.77 -6.74 14.27
C SER A 55 2.52 -7.55 12.98
N VAL A 56 3.24 -8.66 12.83
CA VAL A 56 3.01 -9.64 11.75
C VAL A 56 1.54 -10.08 11.69
N GLY A 57 0.90 -10.28 12.85
CA GLY A 57 -0.50 -10.70 12.95
C GLY A 57 -1.49 -9.64 12.44
N GLN A 58 -1.22 -8.36 12.69
CA GLN A 58 -2.04 -7.27 12.15
C GLN A 58 -1.92 -7.16 10.63
N ILE A 59 -0.72 -7.34 10.08
CA ILE A 59 -0.50 -7.35 8.64
C ILE A 59 -1.20 -8.57 8.01
N ALA A 60 -1.08 -9.75 8.61
CA ALA A 60 -1.75 -10.96 8.14
C ALA A 60 -3.27 -10.79 8.11
N ARG A 61 -3.85 -10.22 9.18
CA ARG A 61 -5.29 -9.92 9.26
C ARG A 61 -5.73 -8.93 8.18
N LEU A 62 -4.91 -7.93 7.84
CA LEU A 62 -5.20 -7.05 6.72
C LEU A 62 -5.14 -7.80 5.38
N ALA A 63 -4.13 -8.66 5.20
CA ALA A 63 -3.90 -9.42 3.98
C ALA A 63 -5.04 -10.39 3.65
N GLU A 64 -5.74 -10.94 4.65
CA GLU A 64 -6.93 -11.79 4.48
C GLU A 64 -8.06 -11.11 3.67
N LEU A 65 -8.11 -9.78 3.67
CA LEU A 65 -9.10 -9.01 2.90
C LEU A 65 -8.69 -8.80 1.45
N PHE A 66 -7.44 -9.08 1.10
CA PHE A 66 -6.93 -8.93 -0.26
C PHE A 66 -7.06 -10.25 -1.00
N ARG A 67 -7.54 -10.19 -2.24
CA ARG A 67 -7.38 -11.30 -3.19
C ARG A 67 -6.26 -10.95 -4.18
N LYS A 68 -6.04 -11.81 -5.18
CA LYS A 68 -5.12 -11.52 -6.29
C LYS A 68 -5.73 -10.49 -7.26
N PRO A 69 -5.13 -9.30 -7.45
CA PRO A 69 -5.67 -8.28 -8.34
C PRO A 69 -5.55 -8.73 -9.81
N GLU A 70 -6.45 -8.24 -10.67
CA GLU A 70 -6.49 -8.57 -12.11
C GLU A 70 -5.22 -8.09 -12.84
N ARG A 71 -4.66 -6.98 -12.37
CA ARG A 71 -3.38 -6.44 -12.78
C ARG A 71 -2.44 -6.40 -11.59
N LYS A 72 -1.14 -6.41 -11.84
CA LYS A 72 -0.17 -6.17 -10.77
C LYS A 72 -0.47 -4.82 -10.10
N ALA A 73 -0.65 -4.87 -8.78
CA ALA A 73 -0.88 -3.70 -7.96
C ALA A 73 0.36 -3.38 -7.13
N PHE A 74 0.48 -2.11 -6.73
CA PHE A 74 1.62 -1.61 -5.98
C PHE A 74 1.15 -0.99 -4.68
N THR A 75 1.84 -1.28 -3.58
CA THR A 75 1.77 -0.49 -2.36
C THR A 75 3.11 0.21 -2.18
N VAL A 76 3.10 1.53 -2.09
CA VAL A 76 4.32 2.32 -1.91
C VAL A 76 4.29 3.02 -0.57
N PHE A 77 5.23 2.70 0.29
CA PHE A 77 5.43 3.38 1.57
C PHE A 77 6.33 4.60 1.38
N ALA A 78 5.81 5.78 1.68
CA ALA A 78 6.59 6.99 1.82
C ALA A 78 7.10 7.09 3.26
N THR A 79 8.39 6.87 3.47
CA THR A 79 8.98 6.73 4.80
C THR A 79 10.43 7.19 4.86
N ASP A 80 10.88 7.60 6.05
CA ASP A 80 12.29 7.83 6.36
C ASP A 80 12.98 6.54 6.86
N ASP A 81 12.23 5.47 7.16
CA ASP A 81 12.77 4.19 7.57
C ASP A 81 13.39 3.44 6.38
N ARG A 82 14.73 3.48 6.34
CA ARG A 82 15.51 2.78 5.32
C ARG A 82 15.44 1.27 5.42
N PHE A 83 15.00 0.67 6.53
CA PHE A 83 14.91 -0.78 6.73
C PHE A 83 13.54 -1.35 6.37
N LEU A 84 12.52 -0.51 6.18
CA LEU A 84 11.17 -0.94 5.81
C LEU A 84 11.13 -1.75 4.49
N HIS A 85 12.14 -1.62 3.62
CA HIS A 85 12.24 -2.45 2.41
C HIS A 85 12.29 -3.96 2.70
N LEU A 86 12.85 -4.36 3.85
CA LEU A 86 12.88 -5.76 4.26
C LEU A 86 11.46 -6.27 4.57
N TRP A 87 10.71 -5.48 5.33
CA TRP A 87 9.30 -5.73 5.61
C TRP A 87 8.42 -5.68 4.35
N ALA A 88 8.68 -4.75 3.44
CA ALA A 88 8.01 -4.69 2.14
C ALA A 88 8.15 -6.00 1.36
N ARG A 89 9.37 -6.58 1.35
CA ARG A 89 9.60 -7.88 0.72
C ARG A 89 8.86 -9.03 1.41
N VAL A 90 8.74 -9.00 2.74
CA VAL A 90 7.92 -9.99 3.48
C VAL A 90 6.44 -9.84 3.10
N MET A 91 5.95 -8.61 2.98
CA MET A 91 4.56 -8.34 2.58
C MET A 91 4.25 -8.82 1.16
N ASP A 92 5.21 -8.85 0.23
CA ASP A 92 4.98 -9.41 -1.11
C ASP A 92 4.50 -10.87 -1.09
N PHE A 93 4.86 -11.64 -0.06
CA PHE A 93 4.38 -13.01 0.11
C PHE A 93 2.97 -13.10 0.72
N GLN A 94 2.55 -12.07 1.46
CA GLN A 94 1.24 -12.05 2.13
C GLN A 94 0.14 -11.46 1.24
N PHE A 95 0.47 -10.59 0.28
CA PHE A 95 -0.51 -9.96 -0.61
C PHE A 95 -0.33 -10.45 -2.05
N PRO A 96 -1.09 -11.47 -2.51
CA PRO A 96 -0.90 -12.06 -3.82
C PRO A 96 -1.01 -11.05 -4.95
N GLY A 97 -0.03 -11.04 -5.87
CA GLY A 97 -0.05 -10.18 -7.06
C GLY A 97 0.17 -8.68 -6.78
N ARG A 98 0.50 -8.32 -5.53
CA ARG A 98 0.87 -6.96 -5.11
C ARG A 98 2.35 -6.88 -4.80
N GLN A 99 2.99 -5.79 -5.22
CA GLN A 99 4.38 -5.49 -4.91
C GLN A 99 4.47 -4.28 -3.98
N HIS A 100 5.28 -4.41 -2.93
CA HIS A 100 5.53 -3.37 -1.94
C HIS A 100 6.87 -2.69 -2.22
N LEU A 101 6.87 -1.36 -2.16
CA LEU A 101 8.02 -0.52 -2.47
C LEU A 101 8.14 0.56 -1.41
N ILE A 102 9.34 1.13 -1.26
CA ILE A 102 9.57 2.29 -0.39
C ILE A 102 10.11 3.48 -1.20
N VAL A 103 9.78 4.68 -0.77
CA VAL A 103 10.21 5.95 -1.36
C VAL A 103 10.35 7.00 -0.25
N PRO A 104 11.07 8.10 -0.48
CA PRO A 104 11.20 9.15 0.55
C PRO A 104 9.94 10.02 0.71
N THR A 105 9.04 10.08 -0.28
CA THR A 105 7.85 10.96 -0.21
C THR A 105 6.64 10.37 -0.94
N ALA A 106 5.43 10.74 -0.52
CA ALA A 106 4.19 10.30 -1.17
C ALA A 106 4.16 10.69 -2.67
N VAL A 107 4.66 11.88 -3.01
CA VAL A 107 4.79 12.35 -4.40
C VAL A 107 5.72 11.45 -5.21
N ALA A 108 6.86 11.04 -4.64
CA ALA A 108 7.74 10.08 -5.28
C ALA A 108 7.05 8.71 -5.48
N GLY A 109 6.17 8.32 -4.55
CA GLY A 109 5.39 7.08 -4.64
C GLY A 109 4.41 7.07 -5.81
N VAL A 110 3.62 8.15 -5.97
CA VAL A 110 2.72 8.31 -7.13
C VAL A 110 3.51 8.27 -8.44
N ARG A 111 4.65 8.97 -8.51
CA ARG A 111 5.53 8.96 -9.70
C ARG A 111 6.07 7.56 -9.99
N LEU A 112 6.47 6.82 -8.96
CA LEU A 112 7.01 5.46 -9.11
C LEU A 112 5.94 4.49 -9.62
N ILE A 113 4.71 4.56 -9.10
CA ILE A 113 3.56 3.79 -9.61
C ILE A 113 3.36 4.05 -11.09
N GLY A 114 3.33 5.33 -11.50
CA GLY A 114 3.20 5.71 -12.91
C GLY A 114 4.29 5.06 -13.78
N LYS A 115 5.57 5.17 -13.38
CA LYS A 115 6.69 4.54 -14.10
C LYS A 115 6.55 3.03 -14.21
N ARG A 116 6.17 2.34 -13.12
CA ARG A 116 6.00 0.89 -13.11
C ARG A 116 4.86 0.43 -14.01
N ARG A 117 3.71 1.11 -13.97
CA ARG A 117 2.58 0.83 -14.86
C ARG A 117 2.97 0.99 -16.34
N SER A 118 3.68 2.07 -16.69
CA SER A 118 4.13 2.29 -18.06
C SER A 118 5.10 1.23 -18.55
N ALA A 119 6.09 0.84 -17.73
CA ALA A 119 7.02 -0.24 -18.06
C ALA A 119 6.31 -1.57 -18.31
N MET A 120 5.27 -1.90 -17.52
CA MET A 120 4.48 -3.11 -17.72
C MET A 120 3.64 -3.12 -19.00
N LYS A 121 3.20 -1.95 -19.48
CA LYS A 121 2.48 -1.85 -20.75
C LYS A 121 3.41 -2.14 -21.94
N MET A 122 4.65 -1.64 -21.88
CA MET A 122 5.63 -1.84 -22.96
C MET A 122 6.09 -3.30 -23.08
N ASN A 123 6.16 -4.05 -21.97
CA ASN A 123 6.54 -5.47 -21.97
C ASN A 123 5.43 -6.45 -22.42
N ARG A 124 4.26 -5.96 -22.84
CA ARG A 124 3.13 -6.77 -23.34
C ARG A 124 2.91 -6.65 -24.85
N ILE A 125 3.78 -5.92 -25.54
CA ILE A 125 3.83 -5.75 -27.00
C ILE A 125 4.99 -6.62 -27.52
#